data_AF-A0A7C5GIR4-F1
#
_entry.id   AF-A0A7C5GIR4-F1
#
_cell.length_a   1.000
_cell.length_b   1.000
_cell.length_c   1.000
_cell.angle_alpha   90.00
_cell.angle_beta   90.00
_cell.angle_gamma   90.00
#
_symmetry.space_group_name_H-M   'P 1'
#
loop_
_entity.id
_entity.type
_entity.pdbx_description
1 polymer ?
#
loop_
_entity_poly.entity_id
_entity_poly.type
_entity_poly.pdbx_seq_one_letter_code
_entity_poly.pdbx_strand_id
1 'polypeptide(L)'
;MIMREVRLRKAITLHILLLLFASLVITTHAQIAFPHYTVKIPNNIKLYDKASFDVELKLLLIYNGTQRVPIGIMIPMYVNNFWSSVEIEKVIPVKGSLSFSSVGYYDLNIYLPMSKSYAEVPSSIRDTYGFSHHVIALGLGTQAPREETIVIVKMHVVVSRVDGSSLALNPGGTVNDAKKELGEDYYTFTMPTYYWDYNTSVVQQVINEIRQRLIAKYHKPIGQIRAYDIVKELLNWISYNVYYMDRFDYPYSRLKASQILNTTIEVEGKKKHYGVCRHIVDLFVALARGLGVPANRYEGMIFSYANGQIDLLGFHAWAEVYLPKIGWVPVEVTITSPYERDLVDIGDAEFAYYVPYIHEYNAYKPPMLPQVLISVLSVNVTSAKAIGPSEIIPSVVYVPGIGRLPIKAFIIVTVILLLIADNIYLH
;
A
#
# COMPACT_ATOMS: atom_id res chain seq x y z
N MET A 1 50.82 37.04 21.26
CA MET A 1 50.44 37.39 19.88
C MET A 1 50.09 36.15 19.04
N ILE A 2 50.93 35.12 19.03
CA ILE A 2 50.77 33.86 18.26
C ILE A 2 49.46 33.10 18.56
N MET A 3 49.00 33.05 19.82
CA MET A 3 47.72 32.38 20.15
C MET A 3 46.47 33.08 19.61
N ARG A 4 46.53 34.41 19.36
CA ARG A 4 45.40 35.16 18.78
C ARG A 4 45.26 34.89 17.28
N GLU A 5 46.37 34.77 16.57
CA GLU A 5 46.38 34.38 15.14
C GLU A 5 45.88 32.95 14.92
N VAL A 6 46.25 31.99 15.78
CA VAL A 6 45.77 30.61 15.66
C VAL A 6 44.26 30.51 15.90
N ARG A 7 43.71 31.29 16.85
CA ARG A 7 42.26 31.35 17.08
C ARG A 7 41.52 32.01 15.91
N LEU A 8 42.08 33.07 15.33
CA LEU A 8 41.50 33.75 14.18
C LEU A 8 41.51 32.86 12.93
N ARG A 9 42.61 32.14 12.68
CA ARG A 9 42.69 31.17 11.58
C ARG A 9 41.71 30.02 11.76
N LYS A 10 41.56 29.46 12.97
CA LYS A 10 40.54 28.43 13.26
C LYS A 10 39.12 28.95 13.07
N ALA A 11 38.83 30.18 13.48
CA ALA A 11 37.52 30.79 13.29
C ALA A 11 37.21 31.02 11.80
N ILE A 12 38.18 31.49 11.02
CA ILE A 12 38.04 31.68 9.56
C ILE A 12 37.89 30.33 8.84
N THR A 13 38.68 29.31 9.20
CA THR A 13 38.54 27.96 8.64
C THR A 13 37.17 27.36 8.97
N LEU A 14 36.66 27.55 10.20
CA LEU A 14 35.32 27.12 10.59
C LEU A 14 34.22 27.89 9.83
N HIS A 15 34.41 29.18 9.59
CA HIS A 15 33.46 30.00 8.84
C HIS A 15 33.44 29.63 7.35
N ILE A 16 34.59 29.34 6.76
CA ILE A 16 34.71 28.85 5.38
C ILE A 16 34.12 27.43 5.28
N LEU A 17 34.34 26.57 6.28
CA LEU A 17 33.70 25.25 6.33
C LEU A 17 32.18 25.36 6.45
N LEU A 18 31.67 26.30 7.25
CA LEU A 18 30.25 26.58 7.42
C LEU A 18 29.63 27.17 6.16
N LEU A 19 30.34 28.06 5.45
CA LEU A 19 29.92 28.60 4.15
C LEU A 19 29.96 27.53 3.06
N LEU A 20 30.96 26.66 3.05
CA LEU A 20 31.00 25.49 2.18
C LEU A 20 29.92 24.48 2.53
N PHE A 21 29.57 24.30 3.81
CA PHE A 21 28.43 23.47 4.22
C PHE A 21 27.09 24.10 3.83
N ALA A 22 26.96 25.42 3.96
CA ALA A 22 25.78 26.17 3.51
C ALA A 22 25.65 26.13 1.99
N SER A 23 26.76 26.16 1.23
CA SER A 23 26.76 25.99 -0.22
C SER A 23 26.58 24.52 -0.65
N LEU A 24 27.03 23.54 0.15
CA LEU A 24 26.76 22.11 -0.06
C LEU A 24 25.32 21.74 0.31
N VAL A 25 24.67 22.51 1.18
CA VAL A 25 23.21 22.40 1.44
C VAL A 25 22.38 23.00 0.29
N ILE A 26 23.02 23.69 -0.67
CA ILE A 26 22.38 24.20 -1.89
C ILE A 26 22.66 23.28 -3.11
N THR A 27 23.31 22.13 -2.94
CA THR A 27 23.39 21.14 -4.05
C THR A 27 22.06 20.44 -4.24
N THR A 28 21.30 20.95 -5.21
CA THR A 28 20.25 20.27 -5.98
C THR A 28 19.24 19.49 -5.15
N HIS A 29 18.23 20.19 -4.62
CA HIS A 29 16.90 19.59 -4.63
C HIS A 29 16.52 19.49 -6.11
N ALA A 30 16.96 18.43 -6.80
CA ALA A 30 16.26 18.00 -7.99
C ALA A 30 14.83 17.76 -7.53
N GLN A 31 13.96 18.72 -7.83
CA GLN A 31 12.57 18.66 -7.44
C GLN A 31 12.03 17.41 -8.11
N ILE A 32 11.79 16.37 -7.32
CA ILE A 32 11.25 15.12 -7.84
C ILE A 32 9.86 15.48 -8.33
N ALA A 33 9.71 15.56 -9.65
CA ALA A 33 8.42 15.83 -10.25
C ALA A 33 7.58 14.55 -10.09
N PHE A 34 6.59 14.62 -9.21
CA PHE A 34 5.62 13.55 -9.05
C PHE A 34 4.57 13.65 -10.14
N PRO A 35 4.34 12.59 -10.93
CA PRO A 35 3.21 12.59 -11.86
C PRO A 35 1.91 12.77 -11.09
N HIS A 36 1.13 13.80 -11.45
CA HIS A 36 -0.16 14.08 -10.81
C HIS A 36 -1.19 13.02 -11.24
N TYR A 37 -1.37 11.99 -10.43
CA TYR A 37 -2.52 11.10 -10.55
C TYR A 37 -3.72 11.73 -9.89
N THR A 38 -4.88 11.73 -10.52
CA THR A 38 -6.16 12.10 -9.89
C THR A 38 -7.05 10.88 -9.80
N VAL A 39 -7.49 10.51 -8.59
CA VAL A 39 -8.52 9.47 -8.47
C VAL A 39 -9.86 10.07 -8.85
N LYS A 40 -10.26 9.84 -10.09
CA LYS A 40 -11.61 10.13 -10.55
C LYS A 40 -12.45 8.87 -10.40
N ILE A 41 -13.72 9.04 -10.04
CA ILE A 41 -14.68 7.94 -10.16
C ILE A 41 -14.69 7.53 -11.64
N PRO A 42 -14.37 6.27 -11.98
CA PRO A 42 -14.37 5.81 -13.36
C PRO A 42 -15.77 5.94 -13.97
N ASN A 43 -15.84 6.13 -15.29
CA ASN A 43 -17.12 6.10 -15.99
C ASN A 43 -17.76 4.71 -15.81
N ASN A 44 -19.10 4.64 -15.73
CA ASN A 44 -19.82 3.36 -15.58
C ASN A 44 -19.52 2.59 -14.28
N ILE A 45 -18.98 3.26 -13.27
CA ILE A 45 -18.90 2.77 -11.89
C ILE A 45 -19.87 3.58 -11.03
N LYS A 46 -20.62 2.89 -10.16
CA LYS A 46 -21.51 3.54 -9.20
C LYS A 46 -21.03 3.29 -7.77
N LEU A 47 -21.19 4.32 -6.95
CA LEU A 47 -21.02 4.20 -5.50
C LEU A 47 -22.40 4.11 -4.85
N TYR A 48 -22.56 3.16 -3.93
CA TYR A 48 -23.81 2.96 -3.22
C TYR A 48 -23.54 2.51 -1.78
N ASP A 49 -24.61 2.43 -0.98
CA ASP A 49 -24.57 1.95 0.40
C ASP A 49 -23.47 2.61 1.24
N LYS A 50 -23.46 3.95 1.27
CA LYS A 50 -22.44 4.73 1.98
C LYS A 50 -22.53 4.51 3.49
N ALA A 51 -21.41 4.16 4.11
CA ALA A 51 -21.23 3.98 5.54
C ALA A 51 -20.26 5.03 6.12
N SER A 52 -20.45 5.33 7.41
CA SER A 52 -19.60 6.22 8.21
C SER A 52 -19.50 5.69 9.63
N PHE A 53 -18.28 5.52 10.13
CA PHE A 53 -17.98 4.90 11.42
C PHE A 53 -16.57 5.24 11.88
N ASP A 54 -16.32 5.07 13.17
CA ASP A 54 -15.01 5.24 13.78
C ASP A 54 -14.34 3.89 14.01
N VAL A 55 -13.02 3.89 13.89
CA VAL A 55 -12.16 2.72 14.07
C VAL A 55 -11.09 3.06 15.11
N GLU A 56 -11.01 2.25 16.16
CA GLU A 56 -9.94 2.29 17.16
C GLU A 56 -8.99 1.11 16.95
N LEU A 57 -7.84 1.38 16.33
CA LEU A 57 -6.81 0.39 16.01
C LEU A 57 -5.73 0.38 17.10
N LYS A 58 -5.65 -0.71 17.86
CA LYS A 58 -4.61 -0.92 18.88
C LYS A 58 -3.44 -1.68 18.28
N LEU A 59 -2.28 -1.04 18.22
CA LEU A 59 -1.05 -1.56 17.63
C LEU A 59 -0.04 -1.93 18.72
N LEU A 60 0.57 -3.11 18.61
CA LEU A 60 1.78 -3.51 19.31
C LEU A 60 2.98 -3.30 18.39
N LEU A 61 3.96 -2.57 18.90
CA LEU A 61 5.21 -2.25 18.22
C LEU A 61 6.36 -2.86 19.00
N ILE A 62 7.11 -3.76 18.37
CA ILE A 62 8.24 -4.46 18.99
C ILE A 62 9.52 -4.02 18.28
N TYR A 63 10.43 -3.37 19.02
CA TYR A 63 11.73 -3.01 18.43
C TYR A 63 12.56 -4.27 18.16
N ASN A 64 12.94 -4.44 16.89
CA ASN A 64 13.62 -5.61 16.35
C ASN A 64 15.14 -5.41 16.17
N GLY A 65 15.68 -4.30 16.67
CA GLY A 65 17.12 -4.07 16.63
C GLY A 65 17.87 -4.72 17.79
N THR A 66 19.20 -4.76 17.65
CA THR A 66 20.11 -5.45 18.59
C THR A 66 20.74 -4.52 19.63
N GLN A 67 20.55 -3.21 19.50
CA GLN A 67 21.15 -2.18 20.37
C GLN A 67 20.10 -1.17 20.83
N ARG A 68 20.30 -0.59 22.01
CA ARG A 68 19.43 0.48 22.52
C ARG A 68 19.67 1.79 21.78
N VAL A 69 18.68 2.28 21.04
CA VAL A 69 18.80 3.51 20.23
C VAL A 69 17.46 4.25 20.13
N PRO A 70 17.46 5.56 19.82
CA PRO A 70 16.24 6.28 19.44
C PRO A 70 15.59 5.71 18.18
N ILE A 71 14.28 5.49 18.22
CA ILE A 71 13.52 4.92 17.12
C ILE A 71 12.42 5.88 16.66
N GLY A 72 12.42 6.15 15.36
CA GLY A 72 11.31 6.79 14.66
C GLY A 72 10.85 5.87 13.54
N ILE A 73 9.53 5.74 13.38
CA ILE A 73 8.91 4.90 12.36
C ILE A 73 7.78 5.63 11.67
N MET A 74 7.42 5.12 10.50
CA MET A 74 6.30 5.62 9.71
C MET A 74 5.42 4.44 9.31
N ILE A 75 4.12 4.57 9.58
CA ILE A 75 3.11 3.52 9.42
C ILE A 75 2.03 4.01 8.45
N PRO A 76 1.83 3.38 7.27
CA PRO A 76 0.71 3.68 6.41
C PRO A 76 -0.59 3.27 7.08
N MET A 77 -1.58 4.15 7.02
CA MET A 77 -2.89 3.97 7.62
C MET A 77 -4.03 4.02 6.61
N TYR A 78 -3.82 4.74 5.51
CA TYR A 78 -4.82 4.93 4.48
C TYR A 78 -4.17 5.34 3.15
N VAL A 79 -4.80 5.02 2.02
CA VAL A 79 -4.45 5.59 0.71
C VAL A 79 -5.70 6.11 0.01
N ASN A 80 -5.61 7.33 -0.51
CA ASN A 80 -6.73 7.99 -1.19
C ASN A 80 -7.24 7.16 -2.36
N ASN A 81 -8.57 6.98 -2.43
CA ASN A 81 -9.24 6.41 -3.60
C ASN A 81 -10.62 7.08 -3.82
N PHE A 82 -11.40 6.59 -4.79
CA PHE A 82 -12.66 7.23 -5.14
C PHE A 82 -13.87 6.73 -4.33
N TRP A 83 -13.74 5.64 -3.55
CA TRP A 83 -14.86 5.00 -2.84
C TRP A 83 -14.76 5.08 -1.31
N SER A 84 -13.65 5.56 -0.77
CA SER A 84 -13.42 5.68 0.67
C SER A 84 -12.64 6.94 1.01
N SER A 85 -12.62 7.32 2.28
CA SER A 85 -11.75 8.35 2.86
C SER A 85 -11.56 8.04 4.35
N VAL A 86 -10.35 8.29 4.87
CA VAL A 86 -10.03 8.11 6.29
C VAL A 86 -9.37 9.35 6.86
N GLU A 87 -9.92 9.83 7.98
CA GLU A 87 -9.32 10.88 8.80
C GLU A 87 -8.69 10.24 10.04
N ILE A 88 -7.44 10.59 10.35
CA ILE A 88 -6.76 10.12 11.56
C ILE A 88 -6.97 11.18 12.64
N GLU A 89 -7.81 10.88 13.61
CA GLU A 89 -8.20 11.84 14.65
C GLU A 89 -7.13 11.99 15.73
N LYS A 90 -6.61 10.86 16.22
CA LYS A 90 -5.69 10.85 17.36
C LYS A 90 -4.84 9.59 17.43
N VAL A 91 -3.62 9.76 17.94
CA VAL A 91 -2.76 8.66 18.40
C VAL A 91 -2.61 8.76 19.92
N ILE A 92 -2.88 7.67 20.63
CA ILE A 92 -2.87 7.60 22.09
C ILE A 92 -1.83 6.56 22.54
N PRO A 93 -0.78 6.94 23.27
CA PRO A 93 0.14 5.95 23.86
C PRO A 93 -0.55 5.20 24.99
N VAL A 94 -0.42 3.87 25.01
CA VAL A 94 -0.93 2.98 26.07
C VAL A 94 0.22 2.41 26.90
N LYS A 95 1.31 2.02 26.24
CA LYS A 95 2.53 1.47 26.86
C LYS A 95 3.75 1.95 26.07
N GLY A 96 4.87 2.16 26.75
CA GLY A 96 6.12 2.60 26.13
C GLY A 96 6.19 4.12 26.06
N SER A 97 7.27 4.62 25.44
CA SER A 97 7.51 6.05 25.29
C SER A 97 7.05 6.51 23.91
N LEU A 98 6.27 7.57 23.85
CA LEU A 98 5.94 8.28 22.61
C LEU A 98 6.46 9.71 22.73
N SER A 99 7.58 10.00 22.07
CA SER A 99 8.21 11.33 22.10
C SER A 99 7.54 12.31 21.14
N PHE A 100 6.93 11.83 20.05
CA PHE A 100 6.06 12.61 19.17
C PHE A 100 5.16 11.69 18.33
N SER A 101 4.08 12.26 17.79
CA SER A 101 3.26 11.66 16.74
C SER A 101 2.78 12.73 15.78
N SER A 102 2.86 12.47 14.47
CA SER A 102 2.30 13.34 13.43
C SER A 102 1.73 12.54 12.28
N VAL A 103 0.83 13.13 11.51
CA VAL A 103 0.34 12.57 10.24
C VAL A 103 1.06 13.27 9.10
N GLY A 104 1.67 12.50 8.22
CA GLY A 104 2.28 12.96 6.98
C GLY A 104 1.66 12.26 5.78
N TYR A 105 1.99 12.74 4.59
CA TYR A 105 1.44 12.25 3.32
C TYR A 105 2.61 11.82 2.45
N TYR A 106 2.65 10.55 2.05
CA TYR A 106 3.78 9.99 1.31
C TYR A 106 3.32 9.15 0.12
N ASP A 107 4.16 9.08 -0.89
CA ASP A 107 4.03 8.11 -1.97
C ASP A 107 4.96 6.93 -1.71
N LEU A 108 4.38 5.82 -1.25
CA LEU A 108 5.12 4.60 -0.93
C LEU A 108 5.64 3.85 -2.16
N ASN A 109 5.39 4.36 -3.37
CA ASN A 109 5.90 3.79 -4.61
C ASN A 109 7.14 4.51 -5.15
N ILE A 110 7.56 5.60 -4.51
CA ILE A 110 8.74 6.38 -4.91
C ILE A 110 9.72 6.43 -3.74
N TYR A 111 10.63 5.46 -3.74
CA TYR A 111 11.70 5.39 -2.76
C TYR A 111 12.87 6.28 -3.18
N LEU A 112 13.38 7.09 -2.25
CA LEU A 112 14.47 8.03 -2.45
C LEU A 112 15.76 7.46 -1.84
N PRO A 113 16.68 6.89 -2.65
CA PRO A 113 17.84 6.18 -2.12
C PRO A 113 18.78 7.07 -1.30
N MET A 114 18.90 8.33 -1.68
CA MET A 114 19.76 9.31 -1.01
C MET A 114 19.32 9.60 0.43
N SER A 115 18.00 9.75 0.65
CA SER A 115 17.43 10.04 1.96
C SER A 115 16.98 8.79 2.72
N LYS A 116 16.98 7.61 2.07
CA LYS A 116 16.47 6.34 2.60
C LYS A 116 15.03 6.44 3.10
N SER A 117 14.22 7.22 2.39
CA SER A 117 12.81 7.49 2.73
C SER A 117 11.96 7.45 1.47
N TYR A 118 10.65 7.34 1.62
CA TYR A 118 9.73 7.54 0.51
C TYR A 118 9.50 9.03 0.25
N ALA A 119 9.04 9.34 -0.95
CA ALA A 119 8.66 10.66 -1.37
C ALA A 119 7.53 11.23 -0.51
N GLU A 120 7.72 12.43 0.03
CA GLU A 120 6.65 13.20 0.66
C GLU A 120 5.77 13.85 -0.41
N VAL A 121 4.45 13.80 -0.23
CA VAL A 121 3.46 14.40 -1.13
C VAL A 121 3.20 15.84 -0.69
N PRO A 122 3.46 16.86 -1.54
CA PRO A 122 3.23 18.24 -1.19
C PRO A 122 1.76 18.55 -0.85
N SER A 123 1.55 19.41 0.15
CA SER A 123 0.22 19.82 0.59
C SER A 123 -0.64 20.43 -0.53
N SER A 124 -0.01 21.09 -1.51
CA SER A 124 -0.71 21.70 -2.65
C SER A 124 -1.40 20.70 -3.56
N ILE A 125 -1.00 19.42 -3.53
CA ILE A 125 -1.53 18.40 -4.44
C ILE A 125 -2.05 17.16 -3.72
N ARG A 126 -1.82 17.00 -2.42
CA ARG A 126 -2.16 15.77 -1.67
C ARG A 126 -3.62 15.34 -1.82
N ASP A 127 -4.55 16.28 -1.92
CA ASP A 127 -6.01 16.00 -2.02
C ASP A 127 -6.40 15.50 -3.41
N THR A 128 -5.57 15.79 -4.40
CA THR A 128 -5.75 15.32 -5.77
C THR A 128 -4.81 14.17 -6.10
N TYR A 129 -3.74 13.96 -5.35
CA TYR A 129 -2.70 12.97 -5.62
C TYR A 129 -3.21 11.57 -5.31
N GLY A 130 -3.44 10.80 -6.37
CA GLY A 130 -4.18 9.56 -6.30
C GLY A 130 -3.50 8.42 -5.55
N PHE A 131 -2.23 8.57 -5.20
CA PHE A 131 -1.47 7.57 -4.44
C PHE A 131 -0.91 8.14 -3.13
N SER A 132 -1.57 9.17 -2.59
CA SER A 132 -1.20 9.76 -1.31
C SER A 132 -1.56 8.80 -0.18
N HIS A 133 -0.55 8.29 0.51
CA HIS A 133 -0.72 7.47 1.71
C HIS A 133 -0.71 8.37 2.94
N HIS A 134 -1.75 8.28 3.77
CA HIS A 134 -1.74 8.85 5.10
C HIS A 134 -0.82 7.99 5.96
N VAL A 135 0.27 8.58 6.43
CA VAL A 135 1.30 7.89 7.19
C VAL A 135 1.40 8.52 8.56
N ILE A 136 1.27 7.71 9.60
CA ILE A 136 1.56 8.16 10.96
C ILE A 136 3.06 8.02 11.20
N ALA A 137 3.73 9.14 11.47
CA ALA A 137 5.09 9.17 11.98
C ALA A 137 5.06 9.12 13.51
N LEU A 138 5.74 8.14 14.09
CA LEU A 138 5.85 7.95 15.55
C LEU A 138 7.31 8.03 15.98
N GLY A 139 7.59 8.85 16.98
CA GLY A 139 8.84 8.80 17.73
C GLY A 139 8.67 7.92 18.95
N LEU A 140 9.29 6.74 18.99
CA LEU A 140 9.21 5.79 20.10
C LEU A 140 10.24 6.08 21.21
N GLY A 141 10.95 7.21 21.15
CA GLY A 141 12.07 7.47 22.05
C GLY A 141 13.18 6.41 21.94
N THR A 142 13.94 6.22 23.02
CA THR A 142 15.07 5.28 23.06
C THR A 142 14.62 3.86 23.43
N GLN A 143 14.59 2.97 22.45
CA GLN A 143 14.08 1.60 22.58
C GLN A 143 15.21 0.59 22.83
N ALA A 144 15.04 -0.30 23.83
CA ALA A 144 15.89 -1.48 24.04
C ALA A 144 15.44 -2.65 23.16
N PRO A 145 16.33 -3.59 22.79
CA PRO A 145 15.95 -4.78 22.01
C PRO A 145 14.71 -5.48 22.57
N ARG A 146 13.72 -5.75 21.69
CA ARG A 146 12.41 -6.34 22.02
C ARG A 146 11.52 -5.50 22.94
N GLU A 147 11.84 -4.24 23.17
CA GLU A 147 10.95 -3.32 23.90
C GLU A 147 9.64 -3.15 23.13
N GLU A 148 8.55 -3.18 23.90
CA GLU A 148 7.18 -3.12 23.40
C GLU A 148 6.59 -1.75 23.65
N THR A 149 6.10 -1.12 22.59
CA THR A 149 5.25 0.08 22.65
C THR A 149 3.86 -0.29 22.17
N ILE A 150 2.83 0.17 22.88
CA ILE A 150 1.43 0.01 22.46
C ILE A 150 0.84 1.38 22.22
N VAL A 151 0.26 1.58 21.04
CA VAL A 151 -0.48 2.81 20.70
C VAL A 151 -1.87 2.45 20.21
N ILE A 152 -2.82 3.35 20.44
CA ILE A 152 -4.14 3.33 19.85
C ILE A 152 -4.21 4.43 18.79
N VAL A 153 -4.67 4.09 17.60
CA VAL A 153 -4.96 5.03 16.52
C VAL A 153 -6.47 5.11 16.36
N LYS A 154 -7.04 6.32 16.52
CA LYS A 154 -8.45 6.61 16.25
C LYS A 154 -8.59 7.21 14.87
N MET A 155 -9.52 6.66 14.09
CA MET A 155 -9.76 7.06 12.72
C MET A 155 -11.25 7.17 12.45
N HIS A 156 -11.66 8.19 11.71
CA HIS A 156 -13.00 8.29 11.14
C HIS A 156 -12.97 7.78 9.69
N VAL A 157 -13.86 6.84 9.36
CA VAL A 157 -13.93 6.19 8.05
C VAL A 157 -15.25 6.54 7.38
N VAL A 158 -15.17 6.97 6.13
CA VAL A 158 -16.31 7.08 5.23
C VAL A 158 -16.04 6.22 4.01
N VAL A 159 -16.96 5.31 3.69
CA VAL A 159 -16.75 4.32 2.63
C VAL A 159 -18.06 3.98 1.93
N SER A 160 -17.99 3.67 0.64
CA SER A 160 -19.10 3.20 -0.18
C SER A 160 -18.75 1.87 -0.84
N ARG A 161 -19.77 1.07 -1.16
CA ARG A 161 -19.59 -0.08 -2.05
C ARG A 161 -19.44 0.40 -3.49
N VAL A 162 -18.77 -0.42 -4.29
CA VAL A 162 -18.52 -0.16 -5.71
C VAL A 162 -19.33 -1.16 -6.52
N ASP A 163 -20.20 -0.65 -7.38
CA ASP A 163 -20.99 -1.42 -8.36
C ASP A 163 -20.35 -1.22 -9.75
N GLY A 164 -19.80 -2.33 -10.26
CA GLY A 164 -19.18 -2.43 -11.59
C GLY A 164 -20.07 -3.13 -12.62
N SER A 165 -21.30 -3.52 -12.28
CA SER A 165 -22.18 -4.36 -13.11
C SER A 165 -22.38 -3.81 -14.54
N SER A 166 -22.37 -2.48 -14.70
CA SER A 166 -22.56 -1.84 -16.00
C SER A 166 -21.34 -1.97 -16.93
N LEU A 167 -20.17 -2.36 -16.41
CA LEU A 167 -18.98 -2.64 -17.22
C LEU A 167 -19.17 -3.82 -18.16
N ALA A 168 -19.99 -4.81 -17.81
CA ALA A 168 -20.29 -5.92 -18.73
C ALA A 168 -20.98 -5.45 -20.01
N LEU A 169 -21.77 -4.36 -19.93
CA LEU A 169 -22.46 -3.76 -21.07
C LEU A 169 -21.55 -2.84 -21.89
N ASN A 170 -20.60 -2.16 -21.22
CA ASN A 170 -19.64 -1.27 -21.85
C ASN A 170 -18.22 -1.48 -21.28
N PRO A 171 -17.52 -2.55 -21.72
CA PRO A 171 -16.29 -3.05 -21.08
C PRO A 171 -15.02 -2.26 -21.40
N GLY A 172 -15.15 -1.05 -21.93
CA GLY A 172 -14.02 -0.19 -22.27
C GLY A 172 -13.24 -0.63 -23.52
N GLY A 173 -11.95 -0.28 -23.55
CA GLY A 173 -11.07 -0.47 -24.71
C GLY A 173 -10.08 -1.64 -24.62
N THR A 174 -9.17 -1.67 -25.60
CA THR A 174 -8.14 -2.70 -25.81
C THR A 174 -6.84 -2.40 -25.07
N VAL A 175 -5.95 -3.38 -24.95
CA VAL A 175 -4.59 -3.16 -24.41
C VAL A 175 -3.85 -2.03 -25.15
N ASN A 176 -4.01 -1.92 -26.48
CA ASN A 176 -3.44 -0.82 -27.25
C ASN A 176 -4.06 0.54 -26.88
N ASP A 177 -5.36 0.58 -26.57
CA ASP A 177 -6.01 1.80 -26.06
C ASP A 177 -5.44 2.17 -24.68
N ALA A 178 -5.20 1.20 -23.79
CA ALA A 178 -4.56 1.43 -22.49
C ALA A 178 -3.19 2.09 -22.64
N LYS A 179 -2.38 1.56 -23.55
CA LYS A 179 -1.06 2.10 -23.87
C LYS A 179 -1.14 3.52 -24.42
N LYS A 180 -2.15 3.82 -25.25
CA LYS A 180 -2.36 5.15 -25.80
C LYS A 180 -2.83 6.16 -24.74
N GLU A 181 -3.75 5.77 -23.87
CA GLU A 181 -4.34 6.64 -22.85
C GLU A 181 -3.37 6.96 -21.70
N LEU A 182 -2.59 5.97 -21.25
CA LEU A 182 -1.62 6.16 -20.17
C LEU A 182 -0.27 6.71 -20.65
N GLY A 183 0.05 6.62 -21.95
CA GLY A 183 1.34 7.07 -22.46
C GLY A 183 2.51 6.35 -21.80
N GLU A 184 3.50 7.09 -21.31
CA GLU A 184 4.68 6.53 -20.65
C GLU A 184 4.34 5.80 -19.34
N ASP A 185 3.30 6.22 -18.62
CA ASP A 185 2.86 5.60 -17.38
C ASP A 185 2.37 4.16 -17.57
N TYR A 186 1.97 3.80 -18.80
CA TYR A 186 1.62 2.43 -19.13
C TYR A 186 2.70 1.43 -18.69
N TYR A 187 3.97 1.79 -18.86
CA TYR A 187 5.08 0.90 -18.49
C TYR A 187 5.30 0.84 -16.98
N THR A 188 5.03 1.90 -16.23
CA THR A 188 5.03 1.88 -14.75
C THR A 188 4.10 0.79 -14.22
N PHE A 189 2.94 0.64 -14.86
CA PHE A 189 1.88 -0.27 -14.43
C PHE A 189 1.89 -1.64 -15.13
N THR A 190 2.81 -1.88 -16.07
CA THR A 190 2.91 -3.15 -16.80
C THR A 190 4.27 -3.81 -16.70
N MET A 191 5.35 -3.09 -16.35
CA MET A 191 6.68 -3.66 -16.22
C MET A 191 6.79 -4.62 -15.01
N PRO A 192 7.74 -5.57 -15.04
CA PRO A 192 7.96 -6.50 -13.94
C PRO A 192 8.69 -5.79 -12.81
N THR A 193 8.38 -6.19 -11.58
CA THR A 193 8.97 -5.62 -10.35
C THR A 193 9.53 -6.75 -9.48
N TYR A 194 9.79 -6.48 -8.19
CA TYR A 194 10.36 -7.49 -7.30
C TYR A 194 9.43 -8.69 -7.05
N TYR A 195 8.16 -8.44 -6.75
CA TYR A 195 7.14 -9.49 -6.50
C TYR A 195 6.46 -9.96 -7.78
N TRP A 196 6.29 -9.06 -8.75
CA TRP A 196 5.67 -9.36 -10.04
C TRP A 196 6.73 -9.74 -11.08
N ASP A 197 7.47 -10.81 -10.79
CA ASP A 197 8.63 -11.27 -11.55
C ASP A 197 8.25 -12.09 -12.79
N TYR A 198 7.37 -11.55 -13.62
CA TYR A 198 6.77 -12.30 -14.72
C TYR A 198 7.73 -12.63 -15.87
N ASN A 199 8.97 -12.12 -15.86
CA ASN A 199 10.02 -12.48 -16.82
C ASN A 199 10.63 -13.88 -16.56
N THR A 200 10.29 -14.54 -15.46
CA THR A 200 10.75 -15.90 -15.17
C THR A 200 10.07 -16.93 -16.09
N SER A 201 10.75 -18.04 -16.38
CA SER A 201 10.25 -19.08 -17.30
C SER A 201 8.91 -19.66 -16.86
N VAL A 202 8.74 -19.93 -15.55
CA VAL A 202 7.49 -20.49 -14.99
C VAL A 202 6.31 -19.53 -15.16
N VAL A 203 6.50 -18.22 -14.94
CA VAL A 203 5.43 -17.24 -15.12
C VAL A 203 5.16 -17.01 -16.61
N GLN A 204 6.20 -16.95 -17.45
CA GLN A 204 6.04 -16.85 -18.91
C GLN A 204 5.28 -18.03 -19.51
N GLN A 205 5.47 -19.24 -18.99
CA GLN A 205 4.72 -20.42 -19.45
C GLN A 205 3.21 -20.22 -19.25
N VAL A 206 2.79 -19.81 -18.05
CA VAL A 206 1.38 -19.54 -17.73
C VAL A 206 0.83 -18.39 -18.57
N ILE A 207 1.58 -17.28 -18.68
CA ILE A 207 1.20 -16.15 -19.53
C ILE A 207 0.98 -16.59 -20.98
N ASN A 208 1.89 -17.40 -21.52
CA ASN A 208 1.79 -17.88 -22.90
C ASN A 208 0.58 -18.79 -23.09
N GLU A 209 0.30 -19.69 -22.16
CA GLU A 209 -0.90 -20.53 -22.20
C GLU A 209 -2.19 -19.69 -22.25
N ILE A 210 -2.33 -18.72 -21.35
CA ILE A 210 -3.49 -17.82 -21.29
C ILE A 210 -3.57 -16.99 -22.58
N ARG A 211 -2.44 -16.44 -23.04
CA ARG A 211 -2.35 -15.65 -24.28
C ARG A 211 -2.81 -16.44 -25.50
N GLN A 212 -2.38 -17.69 -25.66
CA GLN A 212 -2.79 -18.52 -26.80
C GLN A 212 -4.29 -18.81 -26.77
N ARG A 213 -4.86 -19.10 -25.59
CA ARG A 213 -6.33 -19.28 -25.45
C ARG A 213 -7.09 -18.02 -25.82
N LEU A 214 -6.64 -16.86 -25.37
CA LEU A 214 -7.24 -15.56 -25.72
C LEU A 214 -7.17 -15.27 -27.22
N ILE A 215 -6.00 -15.45 -27.85
CA ILE A 215 -5.83 -15.23 -29.29
C ILE A 215 -6.73 -16.18 -30.10
N ALA A 216 -6.80 -17.46 -29.71
CA ALA A 216 -7.66 -18.43 -30.37
C ALA A 216 -9.15 -18.09 -30.21
N LYS A 217 -9.59 -17.66 -29.02
CA LYS A 217 -10.98 -17.28 -28.74
C LYS A 217 -11.41 -16.04 -29.53
N TYR A 218 -10.58 -15.00 -29.55
CA TYR A 218 -10.95 -13.69 -30.12
C TYR A 218 -10.47 -13.47 -31.55
N HIS A 219 -9.64 -14.36 -32.11
CA HIS A 219 -9.03 -14.25 -33.43
C HIS A 219 -8.30 -12.90 -33.65
N LYS A 220 -7.65 -12.41 -32.59
CA LYS A 220 -6.98 -11.11 -32.54
C LYS A 220 -5.66 -11.23 -31.77
N PRO A 221 -4.63 -10.44 -32.12
CA PRO A 221 -3.43 -10.34 -31.28
C PRO A 221 -3.78 -9.72 -29.92
N ILE A 222 -3.01 -10.06 -28.88
CA ILE A 222 -3.29 -9.65 -27.49
C ILE A 222 -3.53 -8.14 -27.32
N GLY A 223 -2.76 -7.30 -28.05
CA GLY A 223 -2.89 -5.84 -28.03
C GLY A 223 -4.27 -5.31 -28.48
N GLN A 224 -5.01 -6.09 -29.28
CA GLN A 224 -6.33 -5.74 -29.81
C GLN A 224 -7.49 -6.40 -29.04
N ILE A 225 -7.20 -7.14 -27.97
CA ILE A 225 -8.19 -7.72 -27.08
C ILE A 225 -8.53 -6.69 -25.99
N ARG A 226 -9.80 -6.63 -25.57
CA ARG A 226 -10.23 -5.71 -24.50
C ARG A 226 -9.55 -6.08 -23.20
N ALA A 227 -9.09 -5.07 -22.44
CA ALA A 227 -8.48 -5.31 -21.13
C ALA A 227 -9.45 -6.08 -20.20
N TYR A 228 -10.73 -5.73 -20.24
CA TYR A 228 -11.81 -6.42 -19.53
C TYR A 228 -11.86 -7.94 -19.84
N ASP A 229 -11.77 -8.33 -21.12
CA ASP A 229 -11.83 -9.74 -21.51
C ASP A 229 -10.62 -10.53 -21.00
N ILE A 230 -9.45 -9.90 -20.99
CA ILE A 230 -8.23 -10.49 -20.43
C ILE A 230 -8.38 -10.69 -18.93
N VAL A 231 -8.91 -9.69 -18.22
CA VAL A 231 -9.16 -9.78 -16.78
C VAL A 231 -10.17 -10.89 -16.46
N LYS A 232 -11.29 -11.01 -17.20
CA LYS A 232 -12.23 -12.13 -17.01
C LYS A 232 -11.56 -13.50 -17.22
N GLU A 233 -10.68 -13.63 -18.21
CA GLU A 233 -9.94 -14.87 -18.44
C GLU A 233 -8.94 -15.17 -17.30
N LEU A 234 -8.29 -14.14 -16.73
CA LEU A 234 -7.41 -14.30 -15.57
C LEU A 234 -8.17 -14.73 -14.32
N LEU A 235 -9.31 -14.11 -14.03
CA LEU A 235 -10.21 -14.48 -12.94
C LEU A 235 -10.68 -15.94 -13.11
N ASN A 236 -11.06 -16.31 -14.33
CA ASN A 236 -11.40 -17.68 -14.66
C ASN A 236 -10.21 -18.63 -14.44
N TRP A 237 -9.01 -18.31 -14.91
CA TRP A 237 -7.82 -19.13 -14.68
C TRP A 237 -7.52 -19.30 -13.20
N ILE A 238 -7.60 -18.25 -12.38
CA ILE A 238 -7.42 -18.32 -10.93
C ILE A 238 -8.42 -19.30 -10.29
N SER A 239 -9.71 -19.19 -10.63
CA SER A 239 -10.76 -20.04 -10.06
C SER A 239 -10.57 -21.55 -10.30
N TYR A 240 -9.87 -21.92 -11.36
CA TYR A 240 -9.59 -23.31 -11.71
C TYR A 240 -8.20 -23.79 -11.26
N ASN A 241 -7.22 -22.90 -11.15
CA ASN A 241 -5.81 -23.27 -10.96
C ASN A 241 -5.22 -22.90 -9.60
N VAL A 242 -5.93 -22.09 -8.82
CA VAL A 242 -5.47 -21.61 -7.51
C VAL A 242 -6.46 -22.06 -6.43
N TYR A 243 -5.95 -22.30 -5.23
CA TYR A 243 -6.71 -22.69 -4.05
C TYR A 243 -6.36 -21.79 -2.86
N TYR A 244 -7.37 -21.25 -2.19
CA TYR A 244 -7.15 -20.48 -0.97
C TYR A 244 -6.80 -21.42 0.19
N MET A 245 -5.61 -21.26 0.77
CA MET A 245 -5.20 -22.06 1.90
C MET A 245 -4.20 -21.30 2.77
N ASP A 246 -4.53 -21.22 4.05
CA ASP A 246 -3.64 -20.76 5.11
C ASP A 246 -3.12 -21.99 5.87
N ARG A 247 -1.88 -22.42 5.58
CA ARG A 247 -1.23 -23.49 6.35
C ARG A 247 -0.31 -22.89 7.40
N PHE A 248 -0.16 -23.55 8.53
CA PHE A 248 0.72 -23.12 9.62
C PHE A 248 2.19 -22.93 9.19
N ASP A 249 2.65 -23.67 8.18
CA ASP A 249 4.01 -23.62 7.63
C ASP A 249 4.12 -22.73 6.38
N TYR A 250 3.00 -22.16 5.91
CA TYR A 250 3.00 -21.34 4.71
C TYR A 250 3.47 -19.92 5.05
N PRO A 251 4.31 -19.28 4.21
CA PRO A 251 4.92 -18.01 4.56
C PRO A 251 3.89 -16.93 4.90
N TYR A 252 4.03 -16.33 6.08
CA TYR A 252 3.27 -15.12 6.46
C TYR A 252 3.69 -13.89 5.64
N SER A 253 4.90 -13.91 5.07
CA SER A 253 5.40 -12.88 4.16
C SER A 253 4.89 -13.08 2.73
N ARG A 254 4.86 -11.99 1.94
CA ARG A 254 4.63 -12.05 0.49
C ARG A 254 5.65 -12.94 -0.23
N LEU A 255 5.22 -13.51 -1.35
CA LEU A 255 6.00 -14.34 -2.24
C LEU A 255 5.99 -13.74 -3.65
N LYS A 256 7.05 -13.99 -4.42
CA LYS A 256 7.05 -13.65 -5.84
C LYS A 256 6.09 -14.54 -6.63
N ALA A 257 5.59 -14.04 -7.75
CA ALA A 257 4.72 -14.80 -8.64
C ALA A 257 5.34 -16.16 -9.05
N SER A 258 6.65 -16.17 -9.35
CA SER A 258 7.36 -17.42 -9.66
C SER A 258 7.41 -18.42 -8.50
N GLN A 259 7.51 -17.96 -7.26
CA GLN A 259 7.51 -18.83 -6.08
C GLN A 259 6.12 -19.43 -5.83
N ILE A 260 5.07 -18.63 -6.06
CA ILE A 260 3.68 -19.08 -5.95
C ILE A 260 3.41 -20.17 -7.00
N LEU A 261 3.80 -19.95 -8.26
CA LEU A 261 3.62 -20.92 -9.33
C LEU A 261 4.45 -22.21 -9.17
N ASN A 262 5.57 -22.17 -8.45
CA ASN A 262 6.36 -23.36 -8.15
C ASN A 262 5.82 -24.19 -6.98
N THR A 263 4.77 -23.73 -6.31
CA THR A 263 4.21 -24.41 -5.14
C THR A 263 2.80 -24.90 -5.48
N THR A 264 2.53 -26.19 -5.26
CA THR A 264 1.23 -26.81 -5.55
C THR A 264 0.73 -27.67 -4.41
N ILE A 265 -0.58 -27.92 -4.41
CA ILE A 265 -1.28 -28.86 -3.55
C ILE A 265 -2.28 -29.65 -4.40
N GLU A 266 -2.62 -30.86 -3.97
CA GLU A 266 -3.68 -31.66 -4.56
C GLU A 266 -5.02 -31.36 -3.86
N VAL A 267 -6.01 -30.91 -4.63
CA VAL A 267 -7.38 -30.63 -4.17
C VAL A 267 -8.34 -31.28 -5.16
N GLU A 268 -9.23 -32.14 -4.68
CA GLU A 268 -10.22 -32.86 -5.52
C GLU A 268 -9.56 -33.60 -6.72
N GLY A 269 -8.40 -34.22 -6.48
CA GLY A 269 -7.66 -34.97 -7.51
C GLY A 269 -7.00 -34.09 -8.58
N LYS A 270 -6.92 -32.76 -8.38
CA LYS A 270 -6.25 -31.82 -9.27
C LYS A 270 -5.11 -31.11 -8.55
N LYS A 271 -3.99 -30.92 -9.25
CA LYS A 271 -2.90 -30.06 -8.75
C LYS A 271 -3.28 -28.60 -8.96
N LYS A 272 -3.36 -27.83 -7.88
CA LYS A 272 -3.58 -26.39 -7.87
C LYS A 272 -2.40 -25.67 -7.23
N HIS A 273 -2.11 -24.46 -7.69
CA HIS A 273 -1.31 -23.53 -6.91
C HIS A 273 -2.10 -23.12 -5.66
N TYR A 274 -1.44 -22.66 -4.61
CA TYR A 274 -2.15 -22.21 -3.43
C TYR A 274 -1.50 -21.01 -2.78
N GLY A 275 -2.31 -20.29 -2.01
CA GLY A 275 -1.88 -19.23 -1.14
C GLY A 275 -3.07 -18.55 -0.47
N VAL A 276 -2.86 -17.35 0.04
CA VAL A 276 -3.91 -16.51 0.63
C VAL A 276 -4.02 -15.21 -0.17
N CYS A 277 -4.91 -14.31 0.20
CA CYS A 277 -5.22 -13.08 -0.55
C CYS A 277 -3.97 -12.32 -1.03
N ARG A 278 -2.98 -12.09 -0.14
CA ARG A 278 -1.72 -11.40 -0.46
C ARG A 278 -0.91 -12.05 -1.58
N HIS A 279 -0.97 -13.37 -1.72
CA HIS A 279 -0.26 -14.12 -2.75
C HIS A 279 -1.06 -14.16 -4.04
N ILE A 280 -2.38 -14.36 -3.93
CA ILE A 280 -3.27 -14.47 -5.09
C ILE A 280 -3.30 -13.14 -5.85
N VAL A 281 -3.32 -12.00 -5.13
CA VAL A 281 -3.22 -10.68 -5.76
C VAL A 281 -1.88 -10.47 -6.46
N ASP A 282 -0.77 -10.88 -5.86
CA ASP A 282 0.56 -10.74 -6.48
C ASP A 282 0.68 -11.59 -7.75
N LEU A 283 0.12 -12.81 -7.73
CA LEU A 283 0.06 -13.65 -8.91
C LEU A 283 -0.83 -13.02 -9.99
N PHE A 284 -2.03 -12.55 -9.64
CA PHE A 284 -2.94 -11.89 -10.58
C PHE A 284 -2.27 -10.68 -11.25
N VAL A 285 -1.66 -9.78 -10.46
CA VAL A 285 -1.01 -8.58 -10.98
C VAL A 285 0.13 -8.95 -11.92
N ALA A 286 0.96 -9.93 -11.56
CA ALA A 286 2.06 -10.39 -12.43
C ALA A 286 1.56 -10.93 -13.78
N LEU A 287 0.48 -11.71 -13.78
CA LEU A 287 -0.12 -12.26 -15.00
C LEU A 287 -0.81 -11.18 -15.85
N ALA A 288 -1.57 -10.27 -15.22
CA ALA A 288 -2.21 -9.14 -15.88
C ALA A 288 -1.19 -8.25 -16.60
N ARG A 289 -0.15 -7.85 -15.87
CA ARG A 289 0.97 -7.06 -16.41
C ARG A 289 1.67 -7.76 -17.58
N GLY A 290 1.95 -9.05 -17.44
CA GLY A 290 2.54 -9.87 -18.51
C GLY A 290 1.67 -10.06 -19.76
N LEU A 291 0.35 -9.86 -19.65
CA LEU A 291 -0.60 -9.83 -20.76
C LEU A 291 -0.85 -8.41 -21.31
N GLY A 292 -0.21 -7.39 -20.73
CA GLY A 292 -0.34 -5.98 -21.14
C GLY A 292 -1.49 -5.22 -20.49
N VAL A 293 -2.14 -5.78 -19.46
CA VAL A 293 -3.14 -5.06 -18.69
C VAL A 293 -2.44 -4.30 -17.54
N PRO A 294 -2.53 -2.96 -17.48
CA PRO A 294 -2.01 -2.20 -16.34
C PRO A 294 -2.73 -2.63 -15.07
N ALA A 295 -1.97 -3.02 -14.05
CA ALA A 295 -2.53 -3.58 -12.82
C ALA A 295 -1.70 -3.24 -11.58
N ASN A 296 -2.37 -3.01 -10.47
CA ASN A 296 -1.81 -2.65 -9.17
C ASN A 296 -2.38 -3.54 -8.06
N ARG A 297 -1.80 -3.40 -6.86
CA ARG A 297 -2.21 -4.09 -5.65
C ARG A 297 -2.70 -3.08 -4.62
N TYR A 298 -3.82 -3.39 -3.98
CA TYR A 298 -4.21 -2.78 -2.72
C TYR A 298 -4.05 -3.78 -1.57
N GLU A 299 -3.87 -3.23 -0.37
CA GLU A 299 -3.96 -3.93 0.90
C GLU A 299 -4.71 -3.05 1.90
N GLY A 300 -5.64 -3.64 2.65
CA GLY A 300 -6.64 -2.88 3.38
C GLY A 300 -7.36 -3.65 4.46
N MET A 301 -8.24 -2.94 5.15
CA MET A 301 -9.28 -3.52 6.00
C MET A 301 -10.55 -3.73 5.17
N ILE A 302 -11.24 -4.82 5.43
CA ILE A 302 -12.57 -5.09 4.87
C ILE A 302 -13.60 -5.11 5.98
N PHE A 303 -14.70 -4.38 5.79
CA PHE A 303 -15.80 -4.31 6.74
C PHE A 303 -17.09 -4.84 6.12
N SER A 304 -17.96 -5.45 6.90
CA SER A 304 -19.31 -5.80 6.48
C SER A 304 -20.33 -4.94 7.22
N TYR A 305 -21.52 -4.83 6.64
CA TYR A 305 -22.70 -4.35 7.35
C TYR A 305 -23.62 -5.54 7.61
N ALA A 306 -23.83 -5.88 8.87
CA ALA A 306 -24.72 -6.95 9.28
C ALA A 306 -25.51 -6.53 10.53
N ASN A 307 -26.81 -6.80 10.56
CA ASN A 307 -27.66 -6.59 11.74
C ASN A 307 -27.62 -5.16 12.33
N GLY A 308 -27.44 -4.14 11.50
CA GLY A 308 -27.36 -2.76 11.97
C GLY A 308 -25.97 -2.31 12.43
N GLN A 309 -24.99 -3.22 12.41
CA GLN A 309 -23.62 -3.01 12.89
C GLN A 309 -22.62 -3.08 11.73
N ILE A 310 -21.49 -2.39 11.90
CA ILE A 310 -20.34 -2.50 11.00
C ILE A 310 -19.28 -3.33 11.70
N ASP A 311 -18.92 -4.45 11.10
CA ASP A 311 -17.96 -5.40 11.65
C ASP A 311 -16.71 -5.45 10.76
N LEU A 312 -15.54 -5.54 11.38
CA LEU A 312 -14.31 -5.86 10.67
C LEU A 312 -14.33 -7.33 10.26
N LEU A 313 -14.30 -7.62 8.97
CA LEU A 313 -14.10 -8.98 8.45
C LEU A 313 -12.62 -9.41 8.52
N GLY A 314 -11.71 -8.45 8.40
CA GLY A 314 -10.27 -8.69 8.54
C GLY A 314 -9.43 -7.80 7.64
N PHE A 315 -8.17 -8.21 7.47
CA PHE A 315 -7.23 -7.60 6.53
C PHE A 315 -7.23 -8.38 5.23
N HIS A 316 -7.23 -7.66 4.11
CA HIS A 316 -7.38 -8.25 2.79
C HIS A 316 -6.54 -7.54 1.75
N ALA A 317 -6.26 -8.25 0.65
CA ALA A 317 -5.52 -7.72 -0.48
C ALA A 317 -6.25 -8.03 -1.78
N TRP A 318 -6.39 -7.03 -2.64
CA TRP A 318 -7.14 -7.10 -3.90
C TRP A 318 -6.41 -6.31 -4.98
N ALA A 319 -6.82 -6.51 -6.24
CA ALA A 319 -6.16 -5.87 -7.37
C ALA A 319 -6.89 -4.58 -7.79
N GLU A 320 -6.19 -3.76 -8.57
CA GLU A 320 -6.78 -2.68 -9.34
C GLU A 320 -6.29 -2.82 -10.78
N VAL A 321 -7.16 -2.59 -11.77
CA VAL A 321 -6.78 -2.68 -13.19
C VAL A 321 -7.24 -1.43 -13.94
N TYR A 322 -6.46 -1.01 -14.94
CA TYR A 322 -6.88 0.07 -15.83
C TYR A 322 -7.70 -0.48 -17.00
N LEU A 323 -8.96 -0.09 -17.07
CA LEU A 323 -9.83 -0.35 -18.21
C LEU A 323 -9.89 0.92 -19.10
N PRO A 324 -9.43 0.88 -20.36
CA PRO A 324 -9.39 2.08 -21.20
C PRO A 324 -10.80 2.64 -21.44
N LYS A 325 -10.91 3.97 -21.51
CA LYS A 325 -12.18 4.74 -21.55
C LYS A 325 -13.02 4.70 -20.26
N ILE A 326 -12.64 3.88 -19.30
CA ILE A 326 -13.32 3.71 -18.01
C ILE A 326 -12.49 4.34 -16.89
N GLY A 327 -11.27 3.83 -16.66
CA GLY A 327 -10.37 4.25 -15.59
C GLY A 327 -9.84 3.07 -14.79
N TRP A 328 -9.32 3.36 -13.59
CA TRP A 328 -8.85 2.37 -12.63
C TRP A 328 -10.02 1.75 -11.85
N VAL A 329 -10.11 0.43 -11.85
CA VAL A 329 -11.25 -0.31 -11.30
C VAL A 329 -10.75 -1.37 -10.32
N PRO A 330 -11.31 -1.48 -9.09
CA PRO A 330 -10.94 -2.52 -8.16
C PRO A 330 -11.40 -3.90 -8.66
N VAL A 331 -10.64 -4.94 -8.34
CA VAL A 331 -10.95 -6.32 -8.71
C VAL A 331 -10.66 -7.23 -7.52
N GLU A 332 -11.69 -7.90 -7.02
CA GLU A 332 -11.50 -9.01 -6.10
C GLU A 332 -10.98 -10.23 -6.87
N VAL A 333 -9.83 -10.74 -6.45
CA VAL A 333 -9.09 -11.80 -7.15
C VAL A 333 -8.97 -13.08 -6.32
N THR A 334 -9.38 -13.03 -5.06
CA THR A 334 -9.39 -14.15 -4.12
C THR A 334 -10.64 -15.03 -4.33
N ILE A 335 -10.90 -15.37 -5.59
CA ILE A 335 -12.04 -16.17 -6.05
C ILE A 335 -11.56 -17.53 -6.54
N THR A 336 -11.25 -18.42 -5.61
CA THR A 336 -10.53 -19.68 -5.87
C THR A 336 -11.45 -20.86 -6.22
N SER A 337 -12.73 -20.58 -6.49
CA SER A 337 -13.70 -21.53 -7.03
C SER A 337 -14.49 -20.97 -8.22
N PRO A 338 -14.95 -21.82 -9.16
CA PRO A 338 -15.80 -21.38 -10.26
C PRO A 338 -17.12 -20.76 -9.81
N TYR A 339 -17.62 -21.17 -8.63
CA TYR A 339 -18.84 -20.60 -8.03
C TYR A 339 -18.63 -19.16 -7.59
N GLU A 340 -17.56 -18.85 -6.85
CA GLU A 340 -17.21 -17.47 -6.48
C GLU A 340 -17.01 -16.58 -7.72
N ARG A 341 -16.40 -17.14 -8.78
CA ARG A 341 -16.21 -16.46 -10.06
C ARG A 341 -17.51 -16.10 -10.77
N ASP A 342 -18.62 -16.78 -10.49
CA ASP A 342 -19.95 -16.42 -11.02
C ASP A 342 -20.64 -15.32 -10.18
N LEU A 343 -20.18 -15.09 -8.95
CA LEU A 343 -20.75 -14.11 -8.03
C LEU A 343 -20.01 -12.77 -8.03
N VAL A 344 -18.73 -12.77 -8.42
CA VAL A 344 -17.85 -11.59 -8.36
C VAL A 344 -17.52 -11.13 -9.77
N ASP A 345 -17.84 -9.87 -10.10
CA ASP A 345 -17.45 -9.24 -11.37
C ASP A 345 -16.38 -8.16 -11.19
N ILE A 346 -15.83 -7.69 -12.32
CA ILE A 346 -14.83 -6.63 -12.37
C ILE A 346 -15.47 -5.32 -11.92
N GLY A 347 -14.82 -4.62 -10.99
CA GLY A 347 -15.36 -3.40 -10.38
C GLY A 347 -16.41 -3.65 -9.32
N ASP A 348 -16.69 -4.91 -9.01
CA ASP A 348 -17.72 -5.29 -8.08
C ASP A 348 -17.12 -5.57 -6.70
N ALA A 349 -17.35 -4.63 -5.78
CA ALA A 349 -16.93 -4.71 -4.38
C ALA A 349 -18.18 -4.69 -3.48
N GLU A 350 -19.16 -5.55 -3.80
CA GLU A 350 -20.49 -5.50 -3.18
C GLU A 350 -20.56 -6.17 -1.81
N PHE A 351 -19.71 -7.17 -1.57
CA PHE A 351 -19.82 -8.01 -0.38
C PHE A 351 -19.20 -7.38 0.87
N ALA A 352 -18.36 -6.35 0.71
CA ALA A 352 -17.67 -5.68 1.81
C ALA A 352 -17.33 -4.22 1.46
N TYR A 353 -17.09 -3.42 2.48
CA TYR A 353 -16.46 -2.10 2.35
C TYR A 353 -14.95 -2.25 2.40
N TYR A 354 -14.28 -1.80 1.34
CA TYR A 354 -12.84 -1.88 1.20
C TYR A 354 -12.17 -0.56 1.60
N VAL A 355 -11.35 -0.59 2.64
CA VAL A 355 -10.61 0.58 3.13
C VAL A 355 -9.11 0.30 3.00
N PRO A 356 -8.46 0.76 1.91
CA PRO A 356 -7.06 0.46 1.69
C PRO A 356 -6.16 1.31 2.59
N TYR A 357 -5.08 0.71 3.10
CA TYR A 357 -3.98 1.44 3.72
C TYR A 357 -2.71 1.47 2.87
N ILE A 358 -2.58 0.57 1.89
CA ILE A 358 -1.46 0.56 0.93
C ILE A 358 -2.01 0.41 -0.50
N HIS A 359 -1.45 1.20 -1.42
CA HIS A 359 -1.57 1.02 -2.86
C HIS A 359 -0.17 0.89 -3.48
N GLU A 360 0.09 -0.20 -4.20
CA GLU A 360 1.40 -0.52 -4.72
C GLU A 360 1.38 -0.73 -6.24
N TYR A 361 2.26 -0.05 -6.96
CA TYR A 361 2.44 -0.15 -8.41
C TYR A 361 3.90 -0.30 -8.88
N ASN A 362 4.89 -0.02 -8.04
CA ASN A 362 6.31 -0.10 -8.40
C ASN A 362 7.10 -1.16 -7.60
N ALA A 363 6.50 -1.69 -6.53
CA ALA A 363 6.97 -2.80 -5.69
C ALA A 363 8.49 -3.05 -5.71
N TYR A 364 9.26 -2.12 -5.12
CA TYR A 364 10.69 -2.32 -4.92
C TYR A 364 10.95 -3.46 -3.94
N LYS A 365 12.13 -4.09 -4.06
CA LYS A 365 12.58 -5.07 -3.06
C LYS A 365 12.51 -4.42 -1.67
N PRO A 366 11.78 -5.01 -0.70
CA PRO A 366 11.65 -4.42 0.62
C PRO A 366 13.03 -4.18 1.26
N PRO A 367 13.27 -3.00 1.85
CA PRO A 367 14.55 -2.68 2.46
C PRO A 367 14.72 -3.40 3.81
N MET A 368 15.44 -4.54 3.82
CA MET A 368 15.85 -5.28 5.03
C MET A 368 14.71 -5.66 6.01
N LEU A 369 15.05 -6.42 7.06
CA LEU A 369 14.12 -6.69 8.17
C LEU A 369 13.67 -5.36 8.79
N PRO A 370 12.37 -5.16 9.05
CA PRO A 370 11.87 -3.93 9.63
C PRO A 370 12.48 -3.72 11.02
N GLN A 371 12.83 -2.47 11.34
CA GLN A 371 13.39 -2.10 12.65
C GLN A 371 12.37 -2.27 13.78
N VAL A 372 11.08 -2.22 13.45
CA VAL A 372 9.97 -2.42 14.37
C VAL A 372 9.00 -3.39 13.73
N LEU A 373 8.66 -4.46 14.46
CA LEU A 373 7.57 -5.36 14.09
C LEU A 373 6.26 -4.73 14.58
N ILE A 374 5.24 -4.72 13.73
CA ILE A 374 3.94 -4.16 14.05
C ILE A 374 2.92 -5.28 14.02
N SER A 375 2.11 -5.38 15.07
CA SER A 375 1.01 -6.32 15.19
C SER A 375 -0.26 -5.58 15.59
N VAL A 376 -1.39 -6.01 15.03
CA VAL A 376 -2.70 -5.48 15.41
C VAL A 376 -3.22 -6.30 16.59
N LEU A 377 -3.39 -5.66 17.74
CA LEU A 377 -3.92 -6.30 18.95
C LEU A 377 -5.45 -6.32 18.97
N SER A 378 -6.07 -5.23 18.54
CA SER A 378 -7.53 -5.10 18.46
C SER A 378 -7.92 -3.98 17.50
N VAL A 379 -9.13 -4.08 16.97
CA VAL A 379 -9.81 -3.09 16.15
C VAL A 379 -11.21 -3.02 16.71
N ASN A 380 -11.57 -1.88 17.28
CA ASN A 380 -12.94 -1.64 17.72
C ASN A 380 -13.61 -0.73 16.71
N VAL A 381 -14.81 -1.11 16.27
CA VAL A 381 -15.61 -0.31 15.34
C VAL A 381 -16.78 0.29 16.12
N THR A 382 -16.99 1.60 15.98
CA THR A 382 -18.14 2.29 16.56
C THR A 382 -18.88 3.05 15.48
N SER A 383 -20.21 2.89 15.42
CA SER A 383 -21.05 3.60 14.47
C SER A 383 -22.23 4.25 15.18
N ALA A 384 -22.82 5.29 14.58
CA ALA A 384 -23.99 5.96 15.14
C ALA A 384 -25.22 5.04 15.33
N LYS A 385 -25.23 3.84 14.71
CA LYS A 385 -26.34 2.88 14.75
C LYS A 385 -26.10 1.65 15.64
N ALA A 386 -24.89 1.41 16.16
CA ALA A 386 -24.61 0.33 17.11
C ALA A 386 -23.18 0.38 17.72
N ILE A 387 -23.06 -0.13 18.96
CA ILE A 387 -21.80 -0.45 19.66
C ILE A 387 -21.72 -1.98 19.74
N GLY A 388 -20.71 -2.59 19.13
CA GLY A 388 -20.43 -4.02 19.24
C GLY A 388 -18.92 -4.27 19.29
N PRO A 389 -18.37 -4.99 20.29
CA PRO A 389 -16.96 -5.35 20.27
C PRO A 389 -16.73 -6.47 19.27
N SER A 390 -15.93 -6.23 18.23
CA SER A 390 -15.40 -7.29 17.38
C SER A 390 -14.08 -7.81 18.00
N GLU A 391 -14.11 -8.99 18.63
CA GLU A 391 -12.90 -9.71 19.07
C GLU A 391 -12.06 -10.15 17.86
N ILE A 392 -10.72 -10.04 17.95
CA ILE A 392 -9.81 -10.17 16.80
C ILE A 392 -8.87 -11.37 16.90
N ILE A 393 -8.67 -11.99 15.72
CA ILE A 393 -7.60 -12.91 15.37
C ILE A 393 -6.30 -12.12 15.12
N PRO A 394 -5.17 -12.42 15.79
CA PRO A 394 -3.91 -11.72 15.57
C PRO A 394 -3.44 -11.79 14.11
N SER A 395 -3.30 -10.65 13.45
CA SER A 395 -2.69 -10.56 12.11
C SER A 395 -1.41 -9.75 12.15
N VAL A 396 -0.32 -10.31 11.63
CA VAL A 396 0.93 -9.59 11.38
C VAL A 396 0.73 -8.75 10.13
N VAL A 397 0.51 -7.45 10.28
CA VAL A 397 0.56 -6.52 9.15
C VAL A 397 2.02 -6.22 8.89
N TYR A 398 2.57 -6.74 7.78
CA TYR A 398 3.87 -6.29 7.29
C TYR A 398 3.70 -4.87 6.75
N VAL A 399 3.82 -3.91 7.65
CA VAL A 399 4.07 -2.53 7.28
C VAL A 399 5.54 -2.49 6.83
N PRO A 400 5.85 -2.19 5.56
CA PRO A 400 7.23 -1.91 5.18
C PRO A 400 7.68 -0.77 6.08
N GLY A 401 8.55 -1.08 7.04
CA GLY A 401 9.09 -0.09 7.95
C GLY A 401 9.81 0.96 7.12
N ILE A 402 9.12 2.07 6.87
CA ILE A 402 9.68 3.14 6.08
C ILE A 402 10.87 3.66 6.88
N GLY A 403 12.00 3.76 6.20
CA GLY A 403 13.32 3.95 6.79
C GLY A 403 13.45 5.11 7.77
N ARG A 404 14.62 5.13 8.40
CA ARG A 404 15.05 6.13 9.38
C ARG A 404 14.67 7.54 8.94
N LEU A 405 14.00 8.30 9.82
CA LEU A 405 14.08 9.75 9.76
C LEU A 405 15.57 10.12 9.75
N PRO A 406 16.08 10.87 8.76
CA PRO A 406 17.46 11.34 8.82
C PRO A 406 17.64 12.06 10.16
N ILE A 407 18.70 11.73 10.90
CA ILE A 407 18.99 12.28 12.23
C ILE A 407 18.87 13.81 12.25
N LYS A 408 19.14 14.48 11.12
CA LYS A 408 18.91 15.93 10.93
C LYS A 408 17.44 16.34 11.05
N ALA A 409 16.49 15.62 10.46
CA ALA A 409 15.05 15.90 10.58
C ALA A 409 14.52 15.59 11.99
N PHE A 410 15.00 14.51 12.62
CA PHE A 410 14.68 14.20 14.02
C PHE A 410 15.21 15.30 14.96
N ILE A 411 16.44 15.77 14.77
CA ILE A 411 17.00 16.89 15.54
C ILE A 411 16.24 18.18 15.27
N ILE A 412 15.89 18.50 14.02
CA ILE A 412 15.14 19.71 13.68
C ILE A 412 13.75 19.69 14.30
N VAL A 413 13.01 18.57 14.20
CA VAL A 413 11.69 18.42 14.84
C VAL A 413 11.80 18.49 16.35
N THR A 414 12.81 17.84 16.94
CA THR A 414 13.05 17.91 18.40
C THR A 414 13.42 19.32 18.85
N VAL A 415 14.24 20.05 18.09
CA VAL A 415 14.63 21.44 18.37
C VAL A 415 13.44 22.39 18.18
N ILE A 416 12.61 22.20 17.16
CA ILE A 416 11.38 22.99 16.95
C ILE A 416 10.39 22.74 18.09
N LEU A 417 10.19 21.48 18.51
CA LEU A 417 9.31 21.15 19.63
C LEU A 417 9.84 21.69 20.97
N LEU A 418 11.16 21.68 21.19
CA LEU A 418 11.79 22.29 22.36
C LEU A 418 11.68 23.82 22.34
N LEU A 419 11.84 24.46 21.17
CA LEU A 419 11.69 25.91 21.02
C LEU A 419 10.23 26.37 21.16
N ILE A 420 9.26 25.55 20.74
CA ILE A 420 7.83 25.80 20.96
C ILE A 420 7.48 25.59 22.44
N ALA A 421 8.06 24.59 23.10
CA ALA A 421 7.86 24.36 24.53
C ALA A 421 8.48 25.47 25.40
N ASP A 422 9.66 26.00 25.04
CA ASP A 422 10.30 27.12 25.74
C ASP A 422 9.54 28.43 25.53
N ASN A 423 8.90 28.65 24.36
CA ASN A 423 8.12 29.85 24.09
C ASN A 423 6.73 29.85 24.78
N ILE A 424 6.28 28.70 25.30
CA ILE A 424 5.06 28.57 26.12
C ILE A 424 5.38 28.73 27.63
N TYR A 425 6.65 28.65 28.03
CA TYR A 425 7.07 28.80 29.43
C TYR A 425 7.75 30.15 29.76
N LEU A 426 7.90 31.04 28.77
CA LEU A 426 8.49 32.38 28.94
C LEU A 426 7.52 33.55 28.65
N HIS A 427 6.21 33.29 28.56
CA HIS A 427 5.19 34.34 28.54
C HIS A 427 4.03 34.05 29.50
#